data_AF-A0A379YE62-F1
#
_entry.id   AF-A0A379YE62-F1
#
_cell.length_a   1.000
_cell.length_b   1.000
_cell.length_c   1.000
_cell.angle_alpha   90.00
_cell.angle_beta   90.00
_cell.angle_gamma   90.00
#
_symmetry.space_group_name_H-M   'P 1'
#
loop_
_entity.id
_entity.type
_entity.pdbx_description
1 polymer ?
#
loop_
_entity_poly.entity_id
_entity_poly.type
_entity_poly.pdbx_seq_one_letter_code
_entity_poly.pdbx_strand_id
1 'polypeptide(L)'
;MSSDRLEGTLKLTPALGQKQIYLLVYTTRQDLAKTTQLTNPAKAYAQGVGNAVPDIPDPIAGHATTGTLKLKVTAEQGTGNVMIGMLQPAPTVAPVVVGSTAPAAVAAPAPTPEKPAEPMLDDTESYFNNGIKQAVKAGDIDKALKLMNEAEKLGSTTARKTFISSVKGKG
;
A
#
# COMPACT_ATOMS: atom_id res chain seq x y z
N MET A 1 -0.95 -12.54 29.08
CA MET A 1 -1.18 -11.26 28.39
C MET A 1 0.15 -10.58 28.22
N SER A 2 0.69 -10.44 27.01
CA SER A 2 1.64 -9.34 26.79
C SER A 2 0.88 -8.27 26.05
N SER A 3 0.66 -7.17 26.72
CA SER A 3 -0.20 -6.07 26.27
C SER A 3 0.30 -5.38 25.01
N ASP A 4 1.60 -5.51 24.69
CA ASP A 4 2.23 -4.63 23.71
C ASP A 4 2.74 -5.35 22.45
N ARG A 5 2.20 -6.54 22.13
CA ARG A 5 2.51 -7.25 20.88
C ARG A 5 1.24 -7.64 20.15
N LEU A 6 1.26 -7.54 18.82
CA LEU A 6 0.24 -8.14 17.98
C LEU A 6 0.53 -9.65 17.85
N GLU A 7 -0.42 -10.47 18.25
CA GLU A 7 -0.35 -11.92 18.12
C GLU A 7 -1.61 -12.47 17.45
N GLY A 8 -1.44 -13.55 16.69
CA GLY A 8 -2.53 -14.24 16.00
C GLY A 8 -2.12 -15.66 15.65
N THR A 9 -3.10 -16.55 15.63
CA THR A 9 -2.91 -17.95 15.22
C THR A 9 -3.70 -18.18 13.94
N LEU A 10 -3.03 -18.71 12.92
CA LEU A 10 -3.64 -19.03 11.64
C LEU A 10 -3.47 -20.53 11.34
N LYS A 11 -4.57 -21.24 11.12
CA LYS A 11 -4.56 -22.65 10.71
C LYS A 11 -4.76 -22.73 9.20
N LEU A 12 -3.77 -23.26 8.49
CA LEU A 12 -3.73 -23.29 7.04
C LEU A 12 -3.70 -24.74 6.53
N THR A 13 -4.52 -25.04 5.53
CA THR A 13 -4.37 -26.27 4.73
C THR A 13 -3.72 -25.92 3.40
N PRO A 14 -2.49 -26.37 3.12
CA PRO A 14 -1.87 -26.19 1.82
C PRO A 14 -2.59 -27.02 0.75
N ALA A 15 -2.62 -26.51 -0.47
CA ALA A 15 -3.15 -27.27 -1.61
C ALA A 15 -2.25 -28.48 -1.94
N LEU A 16 -2.83 -29.52 -2.56
CA LEU A 16 -2.07 -30.68 -3.01
C LEU A 16 -0.95 -30.25 -3.97
N GLY A 17 0.28 -30.64 -3.66
CA GLY A 17 1.48 -30.26 -4.43
C GLY A 17 2.06 -28.88 -4.11
N GLN A 18 1.46 -28.10 -3.19
CA GLN A 18 2.01 -26.83 -2.74
C GLN A 18 3.24 -27.07 -1.84
N LYS A 19 4.41 -26.63 -2.31
CA LYS A 19 5.69 -26.82 -1.60
C LYS A 19 6.03 -25.69 -0.63
N GLN A 20 5.43 -24.51 -0.80
CA GLN A 20 5.82 -23.28 -0.11
C GLN A 20 4.58 -22.45 0.25
N ILE A 21 4.66 -21.76 1.39
CA ILE A 21 3.68 -20.76 1.85
C ILE A 21 4.43 -19.44 2.00
N TYR A 22 3.92 -18.38 1.38
CA TYR A 22 4.48 -17.04 1.48
C TYR A 22 3.61 -16.19 2.41
N LEU A 23 4.24 -15.37 3.24
CA LEU A 23 3.57 -14.38 4.09
C LEU A 23 3.98 -12.98 3.64
N LEU A 24 3.01 -12.17 3.23
CA LEU A 24 3.21 -10.76 2.93
C LEU A 24 2.74 -9.93 4.12
N VAL A 25 3.68 -9.23 4.75
CA VAL A 25 3.38 -8.21 5.77
C VAL A 25 3.55 -6.85 5.12
N TYR A 26 2.52 -6.01 5.18
CA TYR A 26 2.55 -4.69 4.57
C TYR A 26 1.86 -3.65 5.46
N THR A 27 2.13 -2.39 5.15
CA THR A 27 1.51 -1.23 5.80
C THR A 27 1.32 -0.13 4.75
N THR A 28 0.50 0.88 5.07
CA THR A 28 0.27 2.02 4.19
C THR A 28 1.03 3.25 4.68
N ARG A 29 1.28 4.23 3.80
CA ARG A 29 1.89 5.52 4.24
C ARG A 29 1.02 6.26 5.24
N GLN A 30 -0.30 6.16 5.11
CA GLN A 30 -1.23 6.76 6.05
C GLN A 30 -1.10 6.13 7.44
N ASP A 31 -0.95 4.80 7.51
CA ASP A 31 -0.79 4.11 8.79
C ASP A 31 0.60 4.34 9.37
N LEU A 32 1.66 4.44 8.57
CA LEU A 32 3.00 4.81 9.05
C LEU A 32 3.07 6.21 9.67
N ALA A 33 2.23 7.14 9.22
CA ALA A 33 2.17 8.49 9.77
C ALA A 33 1.38 8.56 11.11
N LYS A 34 0.67 7.49 11.48
CA LYS A 34 -0.06 7.41 12.74
C LYS A 34 0.83 6.94 13.88
N THR A 35 0.30 7.06 15.08
CA THR A 35 0.92 6.59 16.31
C THR A 35 -0.08 5.75 17.09
N THR A 36 0.42 4.81 17.89
CA THR A 36 -0.41 4.02 18.81
C THR A 36 -0.11 4.44 20.24
N GLN A 37 -1.15 4.76 21.01
CA GLN A 37 -1.02 4.98 22.44
C GLN A 37 -1.03 3.62 23.15
N LEU A 38 0.01 3.37 23.94
CA LEU A 38 0.17 2.15 24.74
C LEU A 38 -0.27 2.43 26.17
N THR A 39 -0.96 1.48 26.81
CA THR A 39 -1.36 1.64 28.22
C THR A 39 -0.12 1.65 29.11
N ASN A 40 0.02 2.68 29.95
CA ASN A 40 1.14 2.75 30.90
C ASN A 40 1.09 1.55 31.87
N PRO A 41 2.20 0.82 32.08
CA PRO A 41 2.23 -0.35 32.97
C PRO A 41 1.73 -0.08 34.39
N ALA A 42 2.01 1.10 34.95
CA ALA A 42 1.55 1.44 36.30
C ALA A 42 0.03 1.68 36.35
N LYS A 43 -0.58 2.19 35.28
CA LYS A 43 -2.05 2.27 35.16
C LYS A 43 -2.67 0.88 35.04
N ALA A 44 -2.14 0.03 34.17
CA ALA A 44 -2.62 -1.33 33.98
C ALA A 44 -2.52 -2.16 35.28
N TYR A 45 -1.41 -2.00 36.03
CA TYR A 45 -1.23 -2.64 37.32
C TYR A 45 -2.25 -2.14 38.35
N ALA A 46 -2.39 -0.82 38.51
CA ALA A 46 -3.35 -0.23 39.44
C ALA A 46 -4.79 -0.70 39.17
N GLN A 47 -5.20 -0.73 37.90
CA GLN A 47 -6.50 -1.28 37.48
C GLN A 47 -6.64 -2.76 37.85
N GLY A 48 -5.60 -3.57 37.62
CA GLY A 48 -5.62 -5.01 37.90
C GLY A 48 -5.70 -5.36 39.40
N VAL A 49 -5.15 -4.51 40.27
CA VAL A 49 -5.19 -4.72 41.73
C VAL A 49 -6.31 -3.93 42.43
N GLY A 50 -7.17 -3.22 41.67
CA GLY A 50 -8.28 -2.43 42.21
C GLY A 50 -7.87 -1.14 42.93
N ASN A 51 -6.64 -0.66 42.70
CA ASN A 51 -6.15 0.59 43.26
C ASN A 51 -6.53 1.79 42.38
N ALA A 52 -6.44 2.99 42.95
CA ALA A 52 -6.60 4.23 42.21
C ALA A 52 -5.58 4.29 41.05
N VAL A 53 -6.06 4.57 39.84
CA VAL A 53 -5.20 4.66 38.66
C VAL A 53 -4.38 5.95 38.74
N PRO A 54 -3.04 5.89 38.66
CA PRO A 54 -2.19 7.07 38.71
C PRO A 54 -2.40 7.98 37.49
N ASP A 55 -2.38 9.29 37.72
CA ASP A 55 -2.45 10.31 36.67
C ASP A 55 -1.05 10.54 36.05
N ILE A 56 -0.67 9.61 35.18
CA ILE A 56 0.59 9.65 34.44
C ILE A 56 0.31 9.53 32.94
N PRO A 57 1.08 10.18 32.05
CA PRO A 57 0.87 10.01 30.62
C PRO A 57 1.12 8.57 30.13
N ASP A 58 0.36 8.18 29.10
CA ASP A 58 0.54 6.90 28.41
C ASP A 58 1.62 7.01 27.32
N PRO A 59 2.53 6.03 27.21
CA PRO A 59 3.57 6.05 26.18
C PRO A 59 2.97 6.01 24.77
N ILE A 60 3.61 6.72 23.84
CA ILE A 60 3.22 6.77 22.43
C ILE A 60 4.24 6.00 21.59
N ALA A 61 3.78 4.98 20.88
CA ALA A 61 4.57 4.20 19.92
C ALA A 61 4.42 4.78 18.50
N GLY A 62 5.55 5.17 17.91
CA GLY A 62 5.62 5.53 16.49
C GLY A 62 5.57 4.28 15.61
N HIS A 63 4.91 4.38 14.47
CA HIS A 63 4.89 3.30 13.49
C HIS A 63 6.16 3.31 12.64
N ALA A 64 6.63 2.13 12.24
CA ALA A 64 7.85 1.97 11.45
C ALA A 64 7.65 0.96 10.32
N THR A 65 8.46 1.09 9.27
CA THR A 65 8.47 0.17 8.12
C THR A 65 9.18 -1.16 8.42
N THR A 66 9.83 -1.26 9.58
CA THR A 66 10.64 -2.40 9.98
C THR A 66 10.28 -2.83 11.39
N GLY A 67 10.39 -4.12 11.67
CA GLY A 67 10.12 -4.69 12.99
C GLY A 67 10.55 -6.16 13.07
N THR A 68 10.22 -6.81 14.17
CA THR A 68 10.57 -8.21 14.42
C THR A 68 9.33 -9.10 14.31
N LEU A 69 9.38 -10.12 13.45
CA LEU A 69 8.35 -11.14 13.34
C LEU A 69 8.84 -12.45 13.97
N LYS A 70 8.09 -12.98 14.95
CA LYS A 70 8.34 -14.30 15.54
C LYS A 70 7.27 -15.26 15.03
N LEU A 71 7.69 -16.30 14.32
CA LEU A 71 6.79 -17.35 13.83
C LEU A 71 7.00 -18.63 14.62
N LYS A 72 5.88 -19.26 15.00
CA LYS A 72 5.83 -20.63 15.48
C LYS A 72 5.04 -21.44 14.47
N VAL A 73 5.67 -22.43 13.85
CA VAL A 73 5.06 -23.27 12.82
C VAL A 73 4.93 -24.68 13.37
N THR A 74 3.72 -25.22 13.29
CA THR A 74 3.41 -26.60 13.71
C THR A 74 2.62 -27.28 12.58
N ALA A 75 3.00 -28.50 12.23
CA ALA A 75 2.19 -29.35 11.38
C ALA A 75 1.14 -30.06 12.24
N GLU A 76 -0.14 -29.80 12.02
CA GLU A 76 -1.26 -30.45 12.70
C GLU A 76 -2.13 -31.19 11.69
N GLN A 77 -2.49 -32.44 12.00
CA GLN A 77 -3.55 -33.15 11.29
C GLN A 77 -4.86 -32.93 12.05
N GLY A 78 -5.63 -31.91 11.67
CA GLY A 78 -6.86 -31.53 12.36
C GLY A 78 -7.89 -30.86 11.44
N THR A 79 -9.15 -30.93 11.85
CA THR A 79 -10.29 -30.24 11.20
C THR A 79 -10.42 -28.81 11.75
N GLY A 80 -10.83 -27.86 10.90
CA GLY A 80 -10.94 -26.42 11.24
C GLY A 80 -9.91 -25.51 10.56
N ASN A 81 -9.28 -25.98 9.49
CA ASN A 81 -8.23 -25.24 8.79
C ASN A 81 -8.80 -24.40 7.64
N VAL A 82 -8.22 -23.21 7.43
CA VAL A 82 -8.50 -22.37 6.27
C VAL A 82 -7.74 -22.93 5.07
N MET A 83 -8.45 -23.34 4.02
CA MET A 83 -7.84 -23.80 2.78
C MET A 83 -7.20 -22.61 2.05
N ILE A 84 -5.89 -22.67 1.77
CA ILE A 84 -5.23 -21.60 1.02
C ILE A 84 -5.77 -21.62 -0.43
N GLY A 85 -6.39 -20.52 -0.86
CA GLY A 85 -6.90 -20.33 -2.23
C GLY A 85 -8.42 -20.48 -2.40
N MET A 86 -9.16 -20.87 -1.36
CA MET A 86 -10.63 -20.73 -1.36
C MET A 86 -10.99 -19.44 -0.62
N LEU A 87 -11.71 -18.52 -1.27
CA LEU A 87 -12.26 -17.32 -0.65
C LEU A 87 -13.28 -17.74 0.42
N GLN A 88 -12.82 -17.98 1.64
CA GLN A 88 -13.70 -17.85 2.80
C GLN A 88 -14.03 -16.37 2.95
N PRO A 89 -15.28 -16.01 3.31
CA PRO A 89 -15.60 -14.64 3.67
C PRO A 89 -14.71 -14.27 4.85
N ALA A 90 -13.82 -13.30 4.61
CA ALA A 90 -13.00 -12.71 5.65
C ALA A 90 -13.91 -12.21 6.80
N PRO A 91 -13.40 -12.11 8.04
CA PRO A 91 -14.03 -11.24 9.03
C PRO A 91 -14.37 -9.90 8.35
N THR A 92 -15.47 -9.27 8.73
CA THR A 92 -16.06 -8.04 8.15
C THR A 92 -15.19 -6.79 8.30
N VAL A 93 -13.87 -6.93 8.28
CA VAL A 93 -12.93 -5.87 7.96
C VAL A 93 -13.00 -5.65 6.45
N ALA A 94 -13.46 -4.46 6.07
CA ALA A 94 -13.57 -4.05 4.67
C ALA A 94 -12.27 -4.40 3.91
N PRO A 95 -12.36 -4.97 2.69
CA PRO A 95 -11.18 -5.27 1.90
C PRO A 95 -10.39 -3.97 1.70
N VAL A 96 -9.19 -3.93 2.27
CA VAL A 96 -8.27 -2.81 2.06
C VAL A 96 -7.74 -2.97 0.64
N VAL A 97 -8.26 -2.17 -0.29
CA VAL A 97 -7.80 -2.16 -1.66
C VAL A 97 -6.41 -1.53 -1.69
N VAL A 98 -5.38 -2.36 -1.80
CA VAL A 98 -4.01 -1.86 -2.01
C VAL A 98 -3.92 -1.37 -3.45
N GLY A 99 -3.87 -0.05 -3.64
CA GLY A 99 -3.59 0.58 -4.92
C GLY A 99 -4.78 1.05 -5.75
N SER A 100 -6.01 1.15 -5.21
CA SER A 100 -7.10 1.84 -5.90
C SER A 100 -7.26 3.26 -5.36
N THR A 101 -6.71 4.21 -6.10
CA THR A 101 -7.14 5.60 -6.07
C THR A 101 -8.52 5.70 -6.72
N ALA A 102 -9.56 5.27 -6.01
CA ALA A 102 -10.90 5.78 -6.26
C ALA A 102 -10.96 7.21 -5.72
N PRO A 103 -11.33 8.22 -6.53
CA PRO A 103 -11.44 9.59 -6.04
C PRO A 103 -12.51 9.63 -4.95
N ALA A 104 -12.12 10.08 -3.75
CA ALA A 104 -13.09 10.40 -2.72
C ALA A 104 -13.95 11.56 -3.23
N ALA A 105 -15.27 11.33 -3.32
CA ALA A 105 -16.25 12.40 -3.49
C ALA A 105 -16.17 13.30 -2.26
N VAL A 106 -15.53 14.46 -2.41
CA VAL A 106 -15.56 15.53 -1.43
C VAL A 106 -16.87 16.30 -1.57
N ALA A 107 -17.62 16.35 -0.47
CA ALA A 107 -18.72 17.29 -0.29
C ALA A 107 -18.21 18.70 -0.59
N ALA A 108 -18.99 19.44 -1.39
CA ALA A 108 -18.62 20.74 -1.92
C ALA A 108 -18.29 21.77 -0.83
N PRO A 109 -17.10 22.41 -0.91
CA PRO A 109 -16.90 23.79 -0.54
C PRO A 109 -16.84 24.65 -1.82
N ALA A 110 -17.25 25.90 -1.68
CA ALA A 110 -17.40 26.91 -2.73
C ALA A 110 -16.19 27.05 -3.69
N PRO A 111 -16.41 27.52 -4.95
CA PRO A 111 -15.44 27.42 -6.02
C PRO A 111 -14.25 28.36 -5.75
N THR A 112 -13.05 27.80 -5.73
CA THR A 112 -11.79 28.56 -5.76
C THR A 112 -10.78 27.82 -6.66
N PRO A 113 -9.93 28.56 -7.40
CA PRO A 113 -9.53 28.21 -8.76
C PRO A 113 -8.52 27.06 -8.86
N GLU A 114 -8.60 26.35 -10.00
CA GLU A 114 -7.69 25.30 -10.45
C GLU A 114 -6.22 25.64 -10.17
N LYS A 115 -5.63 24.91 -9.21
CA LYS A 115 -4.19 24.90 -9.00
C LYS A 115 -3.56 24.00 -10.08
N PRO A 116 -2.61 24.49 -10.88
CA PRO A 116 -1.96 23.71 -11.94
C PRO A 116 -1.35 22.41 -11.41
N ALA A 117 -1.49 21.34 -12.20
CA ALA A 117 -0.83 20.06 -11.97
C ALA A 117 0.66 20.28 -11.72
N GLU A 118 1.17 19.79 -10.58
CA GLU A 118 2.59 19.86 -10.29
C GLU A 118 3.36 19.12 -11.40
N PRO A 119 4.42 19.73 -11.95
CA PRO A 119 5.16 19.16 -13.06
C PRO A 119 5.73 17.79 -12.66
N MET A 120 5.62 16.84 -13.58
CA MET A 120 6.16 15.50 -13.43
C MET A 120 7.66 15.57 -13.10
N LEU A 121 8.15 14.72 -12.17
CA LEU A 121 9.59 14.67 -11.84
C LEU A 121 10.44 14.41 -13.10
N ASP A 122 11.57 15.10 -13.24
CA ASP A 122 12.47 15.02 -14.40
C ASP A 122 12.86 13.58 -14.78
N ASP A 123 13.14 12.73 -13.78
CA ASP A 123 13.49 11.32 -14.00
C ASP A 123 12.34 10.53 -14.64
N THR A 124 11.11 10.84 -14.25
CA THR A 124 9.90 10.23 -14.80
C THR A 124 9.67 10.74 -16.23
N GLU A 125 9.96 12.01 -16.49
CA GLU A 125 9.84 12.62 -17.82
C GLU A 125 10.83 12.03 -18.82
N SER A 126 12.08 11.82 -18.40
CA SER A 126 13.08 11.12 -19.20
C SER A 126 12.65 9.69 -19.53
N TYR A 127 12.10 8.95 -18.56
CA TYR A 127 11.62 7.58 -18.76
C TYR A 127 10.56 7.50 -19.86
N PHE A 128 9.52 8.32 -19.79
CA PHE A 128 8.45 8.34 -20.80
C PHE A 128 8.97 8.82 -22.15
N ASN A 129 9.79 9.87 -22.20
CA ASN A 129 10.35 10.37 -23.45
C ASN A 129 11.23 9.33 -24.16
N ASN A 130 12.02 8.57 -23.41
CA ASN A 130 12.83 7.48 -23.97
C ASN A 130 11.96 6.32 -24.45
N GLY A 131 10.93 5.95 -23.71
CA GLY A 131 9.96 4.93 -24.11
C GLY A 131 9.22 5.30 -25.40
N ILE A 132 8.77 6.56 -25.52
CA ILE A 132 8.13 7.09 -26.72
C ILE A 132 9.09 7.01 -27.91
N LYS A 133 10.33 7.50 -27.77
CA LYS A 133 11.34 7.42 -28.85
C LYS A 133 11.61 5.98 -29.30
N GLN A 134 11.74 5.04 -28.36
CA GLN A 134 12.01 3.64 -28.67
C GLN A 134 10.83 2.96 -29.36
N ALA A 135 9.60 3.17 -28.86
CA ALA A 135 8.39 2.60 -29.45
C ALA A 135 8.15 3.16 -30.86
N VAL A 136 8.33 4.49 -31.03
CA VAL A 136 8.28 5.09 -32.35
C VAL A 136 9.35 4.47 -33.23
N LYS A 137 10.62 4.39 -32.82
CA LYS A 137 11.72 3.76 -33.60
C LYS A 137 11.40 2.33 -34.02
N ALA A 138 10.81 1.52 -33.13
CA ALA A 138 10.39 0.16 -33.39
C ALA A 138 9.21 0.04 -34.39
N GLY A 139 8.48 1.13 -34.66
CA GLY A 139 7.28 1.11 -35.51
C GLY A 139 5.98 0.85 -34.74
N ASP A 140 6.07 0.66 -33.42
CA ASP A 140 4.94 0.46 -32.53
C ASP A 140 4.30 1.82 -32.17
N ILE A 141 3.57 2.40 -33.12
CA ILE A 141 2.91 3.70 -32.93
C ILE A 141 1.85 3.62 -31.82
N ASP A 142 1.13 2.50 -31.71
CA ASP A 142 0.12 2.29 -30.65
C ASP A 142 0.73 2.35 -29.24
N LYS A 143 1.91 1.72 -29.07
CA LYS A 143 2.65 1.75 -27.81
C LYS A 143 3.18 3.14 -27.49
N ALA A 144 3.67 3.85 -28.51
CA ALA A 144 4.14 5.22 -28.37
C ALA A 144 3.01 6.19 -27.99
N LEU A 145 1.80 6.03 -28.57
CA LEU A 145 0.61 6.78 -28.21
C LEU A 145 0.17 6.52 -26.76
N LYS A 146 0.19 5.24 -26.33
CA LYS A 146 -0.16 4.88 -24.96
C LYS A 146 0.80 5.49 -23.94
N LEU A 147 2.10 5.44 -24.20
CA LEU A 147 3.13 6.06 -23.35
C LEU A 147 3.01 7.59 -23.31
N MET A 148 2.68 8.22 -24.44
CA MET A 148 2.42 9.67 -24.49
C MET A 148 1.21 10.06 -23.63
N ASN A 149 0.07 9.39 -23.80
CA ASN A 149 -1.16 9.69 -23.04
C ASN A 149 -0.97 9.48 -21.53
N GLU A 150 -0.21 8.47 -21.14
CA GLU A 150 0.11 8.20 -19.74
C GLU A 150 1.01 9.28 -19.14
N ALA A 151 2.02 9.72 -19.88
CA ALA A 151 2.88 10.82 -19.48
C ALA A 151 2.11 12.15 -19.36
N GLU A 152 1.21 12.46 -20.29
CA GLU A 152 0.35 13.65 -20.21
C GLU A 152 -0.58 13.62 -19.01
N LYS A 153 -1.17 12.45 -18.72
CA LYS A 153 -2.03 12.25 -17.54
C LYS A 153 -1.27 12.46 -16.23
N LEU A 154 0.03 12.19 -16.24
CA LEU A 154 0.94 12.41 -15.11
C LEU A 154 1.55 13.82 -15.08
N GLY A 155 1.13 14.71 -15.98
CA GLY A 155 1.58 16.12 -16.00
C GLY A 155 2.81 16.40 -16.85
N SER A 156 3.22 15.49 -17.75
CA SER A 156 4.29 15.77 -18.71
C SER A 156 3.85 16.80 -19.74
N THR A 157 4.65 17.86 -19.88
CA THR A 157 4.47 18.87 -20.92
C THR A 157 5.28 18.56 -22.19
N THR A 158 6.26 17.64 -22.11
CA THR A 158 7.16 17.31 -23.23
C THR A 158 6.75 16.06 -24.00
N ALA A 159 5.95 15.16 -23.43
CA ALA A 159 5.61 13.87 -24.05
C ALA A 159 5.01 13.98 -25.46
N ARG A 160 4.04 14.90 -25.66
CA ARG A 160 3.43 15.16 -26.98
C ARG A 160 4.43 15.62 -28.01
N LYS A 161 5.30 16.56 -27.63
CA LYS A 161 6.35 17.10 -28.50
C LYS A 161 7.36 16.00 -28.88
N THR A 162 7.73 15.17 -27.92
CA THR A 162 8.61 14.01 -28.15
C THR A 162 7.99 13.00 -29.11
N PHE A 163 6.70 12.69 -28.96
CA PHE A 163 5.97 11.81 -29.88
C PHE A 163 5.96 12.38 -31.30
N ILE A 164 5.50 13.63 -31.48
CA ILE A 164 5.39 14.28 -32.80
C ILE A 164 6.76 14.36 -33.49
N SER A 165 7.81 14.75 -32.77
CA SER A 165 9.16 14.82 -33.34
C SER A 165 9.70 13.44 -33.75
N SER A 166 9.41 12.42 -32.96
CA SER A 166 9.87 11.05 -33.22
C SER A 166 9.16 10.44 -34.43
N VAL A 167 7.86 10.68 -34.61
CA VAL A 167 7.11 10.16 -35.78
C VAL A 167 7.42 10.97 -37.05
N LYS A 168 7.70 12.26 -36.93
CA LYS A 168 8.10 13.12 -38.05
C LYS A 168 9.52 12.80 -38.55
N GLY A 169 10.42 12.41 -37.65
CA GLY A 169 11.78 11.97 -38.00
C GLY A 169 11.89 10.56 -38.59
N LYS A 170 10.76 9.88 -38.80
CA LYS A 170 10.69 8.59 -39.50
C LYS A 170 10.46 8.68 -41.02
N GLY A 171 10.39 9.91 -41.55
CA GLY A 171 10.36 10.18 -42.99
C GLY A 171 11.74 10.42 -43.57
#